data_AF-A0A2G9RZE7-F1
#
_entry.id   AF-A0A2G9RZE7-F1
#
_cell.length_a   1.000
_cell.length_b   1.000
_cell.length_c   1.000
_cell.angle_alpha   90.00
_cell.angle_beta   90.00
_cell.angle_gamma   90.00
#
_symmetry.space_group_name_H-M   'P 1'
#
loop_
_entity.id
_entity.type
_entity.pdbx_description
1 polymer ?
#
loop_
_entity_poly.entity_id
_entity_poly.type
_entity_poly.pdbx_seq_one_letter_code
_entity_poly.pdbx_strand_id
1 'polypeptide(L)'
;ILFKDLFRFLLVYLLFMIGYASALVSLLNPCPGPETCTDSNCTIPQYPSCRDNSTFSKFLLDLFKLTIGMGDLEMIESAKYPAVFIILLVTYIILTFVLLLNMLIALMGETVSQVSKESKQIWKLQVTLLAQPLKMCSFIVKFQLLPP
;
A
#
# COMPACT_ATOMS: atom_id res chain seq x y z
N ILE A 1 -12.22 -5.93 -11.86
CA ILE A 1 -10.91 -6.60 -12.03
C ILE A 1 -9.93 -6.07 -10.99
N LEU A 2 -9.70 -4.74 -10.95
CA LEU A 2 -8.97 -3.98 -9.92
C LEU A 2 -9.05 -4.49 -8.48
N PHE A 3 -10.25 -4.70 -7.93
CA PHE A 3 -10.40 -5.14 -6.53
C PHE A 3 -9.78 -6.51 -6.25
N LYS A 4 -9.78 -7.43 -7.23
CA LYS A 4 -9.18 -8.76 -7.09
C LYS A 4 -7.66 -8.68 -7.08
N ASP A 5 -7.09 -7.82 -7.92
CA ASP A 5 -5.65 -7.59 -8.01
C ASP A 5 -5.13 -6.82 -6.78
N LEU A 6 -5.90 -5.85 -6.29
CA LEU A 6 -5.64 -5.14 -5.04
C LEU A 6 -5.71 -6.06 -3.81
N PHE A 7 -6.73 -6.92 -3.71
CA PHE A 7 -6.89 -7.81 -2.56
C PHE A 7 -5.79 -8.87 -2.49
N ARG A 8 -5.39 -9.43 -3.64
CA ARG A 8 -4.27 -10.38 -3.71
C ARG A 8 -2.98 -9.74 -3.21
N PHE A 9 -2.78 -8.47 -3.52
CA PHE A 9 -1.62 -7.73 -3.06
C PHE A 9 -1.67 -7.35 -1.58
N LEU A 10 -2.84 -6.87 -1.13
CA LEU A 10 -3.08 -6.56 0.27
C LEU A 10 -2.84 -7.79 1.15
N LEU A 11 -3.23 -8.98 0.70
CA LEU A 11 -2.93 -10.22 1.41
C LEU A 11 -1.42 -10.48 1.55
N VAL A 12 -0.64 -10.29 0.48
CA VAL A 12 0.82 -10.43 0.55
C VAL A 12 1.40 -9.40 1.54
N TYR A 13 0.94 -8.15 1.48
CA TYR A 13 1.33 -7.11 2.44
C TYR A 13 1.00 -7.49 3.89
N LEU A 14 -0.23 -7.97 4.16
CA LEU A 14 -0.65 -8.37 5.51
C LEU A 14 0.14 -9.57 6.04
N LEU A 15 0.44 -10.56 5.18
CA LEU A 15 1.27 -11.71 5.55
C LEU A 15 2.70 -11.27 5.93
N PHE A 16 3.30 -10.39 5.14
CA PHE A 16 4.61 -9.81 5.46
C PHE A 16 4.56 -8.98 6.74
N MET A 17 3.51 -8.18 6.94
CA MET A 17 3.30 -7.38 8.15
C MET A 17 3.25 -8.22 9.42
N ILE A 18 2.41 -9.26 9.43
CA ILE A 18 2.28 -10.16 10.58
C ILE A 18 3.59 -10.93 10.81
N GLY A 19 4.26 -11.36 9.73
CA GLY A 19 5.56 -12.05 9.82
C GLY A 19 6.63 -11.16 10.46
N TYR A 20 6.80 -9.93 9.99
CA TYR A 20 7.76 -8.99 10.58
C TYR A 20 7.40 -8.59 12.00
N ALA A 21 6.11 -8.35 12.27
CA ALA A 21 5.64 -8.08 13.62
C ALA A 21 5.97 -9.24 14.57
N SER A 22 5.77 -10.50 14.15
CA SER A 22 6.13 -11.67 14.98
C SER A 22 7.64 -11.78 15.23
N ALA A 23 8.48 -11.43 14.26
CA ALA A 23 9.94 -11.48 14.40
C ALA A 23 10.47 -10.35 15.31
N LEU A 24 9.96 -9.13 15.15
CA LEU A 24 10.30 -7.99 16.01
C LEU A 24 9.76 -8.21 17.43
N VAL A 25 8.53 -8.69 17.54
CA VAL A 25 7.91 -9.26 18.75
C VAL A 25 8.49 -10.66 19.03
N SER A 26 9.69 -11.00 18.59
CA SER A 26 10.54 -12.03 19.23
C SER A 26 11.77 -11.41 19.91
N LEU A 27 12.25 -10.27 19.40
CA LEU A 27 13.46 -9.56 19.84
C LEU A 27 13.33 -8.70 21.11
N LEU A 28 12.12 -8.22 21.46
CA LEU A 28 11.82 -7.64 22.79
C LEU A 28 11.92 -8.71 23.91
N ASN A 29 12.24 -8.26 25.12
CA ASN A 29 12.27 -9.11 26.31
C ASN A 29 10.84 -9.42 26.82
N PRO A 30 10.56 -10.64 27.31
CA PRO A 30 9.31 -10.94 27.98
C PRO A 30 9.21 -10.13 29.28
N CYS A 31 8.00 -9.67 29.62
CA CYS A 31 7.77 -9.01 30.91
C CYS A 31 8.04 -10.01 32.05
N PRO A 32 8.71 -9.59 33.15
CA PRO A 32 8.80 -10.40 34.35
C PRO A 32 7.38 -10.72 34.86
N GLY A 33 7.14 -11.98 35.20
CA GLY A 33 5.85 -12.43 35.73
C GLY A 33 5.56 -11.80 37.09
N PRO A 34 4.27 -11.71 37.50
CA PRO A 34 3.87 -11.10 38.77
C PRO A 34 4.51 -11.78 39.99
N GLU A 35 4.95 -13.03 39.83
CA GLU A 35 5.64 -13.85 40.83
C GLU A 35 7.09 -13.44 41.13
N THR A 36 7.69 -12.54 40.34
CA THR A 36 9.01 -11.93 40.64
C THR A 36 8.92 -10.58 41.34
N CYS A 37 7.71 -10.05 41.49
CA CYS A 37 7.41 -8.80 42.19
C CYS A 37 6.84 -9.10 43.59
N THR A 38 7.68 -9.50 44.53
CA THR A 38 7.29 -9.73 45.94
C THR A 38 7.15 -8.45 46.76
N ASP A 39 7.56 -7.29 46.22
CA ASP A 39 7.45 -6.00 46.88
C ASP A 39 6.16 -5.27 46.47
N SER A 40 5.47 -4.69 47.47
CA SER A 40 4.22 -3.94 47.31
C SER A 40 4.32 -2.66 46.45
N ASN A 41 5.52 -2.30 46.01
CA ASN A 41 5.83 -1.16 45.14
C ASN A 41 6.41 -1.57 43.77
N CYS A 42 6.24 -2.83 43.35
CA CYS A 42 6.71 -3.25 42.03
C CYS A 42 5.77 -2.73 40.93
N THR A 43 6.22 -1.72 40.18
CA THR A 43 5.53 -1.32 38.94
C THR A 43 5.97 -2.30 37.85
N ILE A 44 5.06 -3.16 37.39
CA ILE A 44 5.34 -4.07 36.28
C ILE A 44 5.70 -3.20 35.06
N PRO A 45 6.90 -3.34 34.47
CA PRO A 45 7.23 -2.58 33.28
C PRO A 45 6.16 -2.87 32.23
N GLN A 46 5.62 -1.83 31.62
CA GLN A 46 4.68 -1.95 30.52
C GLN A 46 5.42 -1.69 29.21
N TYR A 47 4.85 -2.12 28.09
CA TYR A 47 5.30 -1.71 26.76
C TYR A 47 5.63 -0.20 26.73
N PRO A 48 6.79 0.23 26.21
CA PRO A 48 7.71 -0.45 25.26
C PRO A 48 8.80 -1.35 25.87
N SER A 49 8.96 -1.37 27.20
CA SER A 49 10.10 -2.03 27.86
C SER A 49 10.03 -3.56 27.90
N CYS A 50 8.84 -4.14 27.72
CA CYS A 50 8.66 -5.58 27.70
C CYS A 50 7.44 -6.03 26.89
N ARG A 51 7.42 -7.31 26.53
CA ARG A 51 6.37 -7.95 25.75
C ARG A 51 5.39 -8.72 26.62
N ASP A 52 4.12 -8.35 26.48
CA ASP A 52 2.95 -9.05 27.00
C ASP A 52 2.02 -9.52 25.84
N ASN A 53 1.05 -10.38 26.12
CA ASN A 53 0.11 -10.92 25.13
C ASN A 53 -0.72 -9.80 24.46
N SER A 54 -1.02 -8.72 25.18
CA SER A 54 -1.74 -7.56 24.65
C SER A 54 -0.87 -6.60 23.81
N THR A 55 0.45 -6.79 23.83
CA THR A 55 1.43 -5.89 23.21
C THR A 55 1.48 -6.03 21.69
N PHE A 56 1.14 -7.19 21.12
CA PHE A 56 1.25 -7.45 19.69
C PHE A 56 0.42 -6.46 18.84
N SER A 57 -0.82 -6.17 19.24
CA SER A 57 -1.70 -5.22 18.54
C SER A 57 -1.19 -3.78 18.62
N LYS A 58 -0.63 -3.37 19.77
CA LYS A 58 -0.03 -2.04 19.94
C LYS A 58 1.24 -1.90 19.09
N PHE A 59 2.07 -2.94 19.08
CA PHE A 59 3.28 -3.02 18.26
C PHE A 59 2.96 -2.89 16.76
N LEU A 60 1.92 -3.59 16.28
CA LEU A 60 1.47 -3.47 14.89
C LEU A 60 1.04 -2.04 14.54
N LEU A 61 0.31 -1.37 15.43
CA LEU A 61 -0.12 0.01 15.22
C LEU A 61 1.07 0.98 15.22
N ASP A 62 2.03 0.80 16.11
CA ASP A 62 3.21 1.66 16.14
C ASP A 62 4.15 1.41 14.96
N LEU A 63 4.27 0.17 14.49
CA LEU A 63 4.97 -0.14 13.23
C LEU A 63 4.29 0.54 12.04
N PHE A 64 2.95 0.57 12.01
CA PHE A 64 2.19 1.31 10.99
C PHE A 64 2.39 2.83 11.09
N LYS A 65 2.32 3.41 12.29
CA LYS A 65 2.66 4.83 12.49
C LYS A 65 4.08 5.15 12.04
N LEU A 66 5.02 4.23 12.29
CA LEU A 66 6.40 4.38 11.87
C LEU A 66 6.54 4.37 10.35
N THR A 67 5.76 3.55 9.63
CA THR A 67 5.72 3.62 8.14
C THR A 67 5.16 4.93 7.59
N ILE A 68 4.28 5.61 8.33
CA ILE A 68 3.75 6.93 7.96
C ILE A 68 4.74 8.05 8.32
N GLY A 69 5.69 7.79 9.24
CA GLY A 69 6.64 8.76 9.75
C GLY A 69 6.21 9.46 11.05
N MET A 70 5.22 8.90 11.77
CA MET A 70 4.65 9.44 13.00
C MET A 70 4.83 8.49 14.21
N GLY A 71 5.73 7.50 14.10
CA GLY A 71 5.98 6.53 15.15
C GLY A 71 7.02 7.00 16.16
N ASP A 72 6.84 6.62 17.43
CA ASP A 72 7.84 6.83 18.47
C ASP A 72 8.99 5.81 18.36
N LEU A 73 10.23 6.30 18.53
CA LEU A 73 11.44 5.48 18.47
C LEU A 73 11.79 4.78 19.80
N GLU A 74 11.05 5.04 20.88
CA GLU A 74 11.32 4.51 22.23
C GLU A 74 11.32 2.97 22.29
N MET A 75 10.59 2.33 21.38
CA MET A 75 10.59 0.87 21.21
C MET A 75 11.93 0.29 20.76
N ILE A 76 12.73 1.08 20.02
CA ILE A 76 14.02 0.63 19.48
C ILE A 76 15.04 0.53 20.61
N GLU A 77 15.01 1.51 21.52
CA GLU A 77 15.93 1.59 22.65
C GLU A 77 15.64 0.51 23.71
N SER A 78 14.37 0.11 23.84
CA SER A 78 13.92 -0.95 24.75
C SER A 78 14.19 -2.38 24.24
N ALA A 79 14.65 -2.54 22.99
CA ALA A 79 14.88 -3.86 22.39
C ALA A 79 16.19 -4.50 22.89
N LYS A 80 16.20 -5.83 23.04
CA LYS A 80 17.38 -6.60 23.48
C LYS A 80 18.58 -6.43 22.53
N TYR A 81 18.30 -6.28 21.23
CA TYR A 81 19.29 -6.08 20.18
C TYR A 81 18.88 -4.93 19.26
N PRO A 82 19.18 -3.67 19.64
CA PRO A 82 18.72 -2.49 18.90
C PRO A 82 19.26 -2.47 17.46
N ALA A 83 20.49 -2.94 17.22
CA ALA A 83 21.07 -2.99 15.89
C ALA A 83 20.30 -3.90 14.91
N VAL A 84 19.95 -5.12 15.35
CA VAL A 84 19.19 -6.08 14.53
C VAL A 84 17.76 -5.59 14.30
N PHE A 85 17.16 -4.99 15.33
CA PHE A 85 15.83 -4.38 15.25
C PHE A 85 15.80 -3.28 14.19
N ILE A 86 16.77 -2.36 14.19
CA ILE A 86 16.88 -1.27 13.21
C ILE A 86 17.04 -1.82 11.79
N ILE A 87 17.91 -2.80 11.57
CA ILE A 87 18.13 -3.38 10.23
C ILE A 87 16.84 -4.02 9.69
N LEU A 88 16.13 -4.78 10.53
CA LEU A 88 14.83 -5.37 10.17
C LEU A 88 13.78 -4.31 9.87
N LEU A 89 13.72 -3.25 10.68
CA LEU A 89 12.80 -2.13 10.51
C LEU A 89 13.04 -1.39 9.18
N VAL A 90 14.30 -1.04 8.89
CA VAL A 90 14.67 -0.36 7.63
C VAL A 90 14.35 -1.23 6.42
N THR A 91 14.68 -2.52 6.48
CA THR A 91 14.37 -3.48 5.40
C THR A 91 12.85 -3.59 5.19
N TYR A 92 12.08 -3.65 6.28
CA TYR A 92 10.62 -3.65 6.23
C TYR A 92 10.05 -2.38 5.57
N ILE A 93 10.56 -1.19 5.89
CA ILE A 93 10.13 0.06 5.26
C ILE A 93 10.41 0.04 3.75
N ILE A 94 11.60 -0.39 3.32
CA ILE A 94 11.94 -0.48 1.90
C ILE A 94 11.04 -1.49 1.18
N LEU A 95 10.83 -2.67 1.76
CA LEU A 95 9.96 -3.71 1.19
C LEU A 95 8.52 -3.22 1.07
N THR A 96 7.98 -2.53 2.09
CA THR A 96 6.62 -1.98 2.03
C THR A 96 6.49 -0.88 1.01
N PHE A 97 7.50 -0.01 0.81
CA PHE A 97 7.49 0.95 -0.29
C PHE A 97 7.51 0.27 -1.66
N VAL A 98 8.40 -0.70 -1.90
CA VAL A 98 8.46 -1.45 -3.18
C VAL A 98 7.12 -2.14 -3.46
N LEU A 99 6.54 -2.73 -2.41
CA LEU A 99 5.24 -3.34 -2.47
C LEU A 99 4.15 -2.31 -2.82
N LEU A 100 4.00 -1.25 -2.06
CA LEU A 100 2.99 -0.22 -2.30
C LEU A 100 3.15 0.46 -3.67
N LEU A 101 4.39 0.68 -4.13
CA LEU A 101 4.68 1.20 -5.46
C LEU A 101 4.23 0.24 -6.57
N ASN A 102 4.41 -1.07 -6.41
CA ASN A 102 3.89 -2.06 -7.37
C ASN A 102 2.37 -1.99 -7.52
N MET A 103 1.63 -1.67 -6.45
CA MET A 103 0.19 -1.40 -6.55
C MET A 103 -0.14 -0.04 -7.15
N LEU A 104 0.60 1.01 -6.76
CA LEU A 104 0.37 2.36 -7.29
C LEU A 104 0.57 2.39 -8.81
N ILE A 105 1.59 1.69 -9.31
CA ILE A 105 1.86 1.55 -10.74
C ILE A 105 0.79 0.69 -11.42
N ALA A 106 0.28 -0.38 -10.78
CA ALA A 106 -0.83 -1.17 -11.32
C ALA A 106 -2.11 -0.33 -11.45
N LEU A 107 -2.40 0.53 -10.48
CA LEU A 107 -3.55 1.44 -10.50
C LEU A 107 -3.37 2.55 -11.56
N MET A 108 -2.19 3.16 -11.64
CA MET A 108 -1.85 4.16 -12.67
C MET A 108 -1.86 3.55 -14.08
N GLY A 109 -1.37 2.31 -14.23
CA GLY A 109 -1.40 1.54 -15.46
C GLY A 109 -2.80 1.18 -15.91
N GLU A 110 -3.71 0.85 -14.99
CA GLU A 110 -5.13 0.67 -15.30
C GLU A 110 -5.86 1.98 -15.60
N THR A 111 -5.49 3.09 -14.96
CA THR A 111 -6.07 4.42 -15.25
C THR A 111 -5.65 4.91 -16.65
N VAL A 112 -4.40 4.64 -17.06
CA VAL A 112 -3.93 4.86 -18.45
C VAL A 112 -4.54 3.85 -19.43
N SER A 113 -4.82 2.62 -19.00
CA SER A 113 -5.50 1.60 -19.82
C SER A 113 -7.00 1.87 -20.00
N GLN A 114 -7.67 2.48 -19.01
CA GLN A 114 -9.05 2.96 -19.15
C GLN A 114 -9.15 4.18 -20.07
N VAL A 115 -8.18 5.09 -20.05
CA VAL A 115 -8.03 6.10 -21.12
C VAL A 115 -7.72 5.45 -22.47
N SER A 116 -7.07 4.29 -22.52
CA SER A 116 -6.78 3.60 -23.79
C SER A 116 -7.98 2.82 -24.37
N LYS A 117 -8.93 2.35 -23.57
CA LYS A 117 -10.14 1.66 -24.07
C LYS A 117 -11.26 2.63 -24.47
N GLU A 118 -11.39 3.78 -23.80
CA GLU A 118 -12.25 4.85 -24.30
C GLU A 118 -11.64 5.58 -25.50
N SER A 119 -10.31 5.70 -25.61
CA SER A 119 -9.67 6.40 -26.74
C SER A 119 -9.89 5.74 -28.11
N LYS A 120 -10.06 4.42 -28.21
CA LYS A 120 -10.39 3.78 -29.51
C LYS A 120 -11.83 4.04 -29.95
N GLN A 121 -12.77 4.09 -29.01
CA GLN A 121 -14.17 4.42 -29.27
C GLN A 121 -14.32 5.90 -29.61
N ILE A 122 -13.66 6.80 -28.86
CA ILE A 122 -13.66 8.25 -29.14
C ILE A 122 -12.93 8.57 -30.45
N TRP A 123 -11.80 7.94 -30.76
CA TRP A 123 -11.14 8.12 -32.07
C TRP A 123 -12.01 7.62 -33.22
N LYS A 124 -12.65 6.44 -33.09
CA LYS A 124 -13.58 5.93 -34.10
C LYS A 124 -14.79 6.86 -34.27
N LEU A 125 -15.34 7.39 -33.18
CA LEU A 125 -16.46 8.34 -33.21
C LEU A 125 -16.04 9.68 -33.82
N GLN A 126 -14.91 10.26 -33.42
CA GLN A 126 -14.38 11.51 -33.99
C GLN A 126 -14.04 11.38 -35.48
N VAL A 127 -13.41 10.28 -35.91
CA VAL A 127 -13.13 10.03 -37.33
C VAL A 127 -14.43 9.87 -38.13
N THR A 128 -15.46 9.21 -37.58
CA THR A 128 -16.74 9.04 -38.27
C THR A 128 -17.51 10.36 -38.37
N LEU A 129 -17.58 11.11 -37.27
CA LEU A 129 -18.27 12.41 -37.21
C LEU A 129 -17.59 13.47 -38.10
N LEU A 130 -16.26 13.50 -38.16
CA LEU A 130 -15.51 14.42 -39.04
C LEU A 130 -15.56 14.01 -40.52
N ALA A 131 -15.76 12.72 -40.83
CA ALA A 131 -15.89 12.25 -42.21
C ALA A 131 -17.30 12.46 -42.82
N GLN A 132 -18.34 12.58 -42.00
CA GLN A 132 -19.71 12.87 -42.45
C GLN A 132 -19.87 14.21 -43.20
N PRO A 133 -19.36 15.36 -42.71
CA PRO A 133 -19.46 16.62 -43.44
C PRO A 133 -18.68 16.60 -44.77
N LEU A 134 -17.55 15.88 -44.86
CA LEU A 134 -16.81 15.68 -46.12
C LEU A 134 -17.62 14.87 -47.15
N LYS A 135 -18.28 13.79 -46.72
CA LYS A 135 -19.18 13.01 -47.60
C LYS A 135 -20.38 13.84 -48.05
N MET A 136 -20.97 14.63 -47.15
CA MET A 136 -22.08 15.52 -47.48
C MET A 136 -21.64 16.61 -48.47
N CYS A 137 -20.45 17.19 -48.28
CA CYS A 137 -19.87 18.18 -49.18
C CYS A 137 -19.59 17.58 -50.58
N SER A 138 -19.03 16.36 -50.64
CA SER A 138 -18.84 15.65 -51.91
C SER A 138 -20.15 15.32 -52.62
N PHE A 139 -21.24 15.04 -51.90
CA PHE A 139 -22.56 14.79 -52.49
C PHE A 139 -23.18 16.06 -53.05
N ILE A 140 -23.12 17.19 -52.30
CA ILE A 140 -23.61 18.49 -52.76
C ILE A 140 -22.86 18.95 -54.00
N VAL A 141 -21.51 18.88 -54.01
CA VAL A 141 -20.70 19.27 -55.17
C VAL A 141 -21.02 18.41 -56.40
N LYS A 142 -21.26 17.11 -56.21
CA LYS A 142 -21.61 16.19 -57.32
C LYS A 142 -23.03 16.38 -57.84
N PHE A 143 -23.96 16.80 -56.98
CA PHE A 143 -25.33 17.17 -57.38
C PHE A 143 -25.36 18.52 -58.11
N GLN A 144 -24.50 19.47 -57.72
CA GLN A 144 -24.42 20.80 -58.33
C GLN A 144 -23.65 20.83 -59.66
N LEU A 145 -22.84 19.79 -59.94
CA LEU A 145 -22.13 19.58 -61.22
C LEU A 145 -22.89 18.70 -62.21
N LEU A 146 -24.09 18.21 -61.86
CA LEU A 146 -24.94 17.45 -62.79
C LEU A 146 -25.74 18.45 -63.65
N PRO A 147 -25.62 18.43 -64.99
CA PRO A 147 -26.43 19.30 -65.85
C PRO A 147 -27.92 18.93 -65.73
N PRO A 148 -28.84 19.89 -65.99
CA PRO A 148 -30.28 19.69 -65.85
C PRO A 148 -30.86 18.63 -66.79
#